data_AF-A0A2S4MK14-F1
#
_entry.id   AF-A0A2S4MK14-F1
#
_cell.length_a   1.000
_cell.length_b   1.000
_cell.length_c   1.000
_cell.angle_alpha   90.00
_cell.angle_beta   90.00
_cell.angle_gamma   90.00
#
_symmetry.space_group_name_H-M   'P 1'
#
loop_
_entity.id
_entity.type
_entity.pdbx_description
1 polymer ?
#
loop_
_entity_poly.entity_id
_entity_poly.type
_entity_poly.pdbx_seq_one_letter_code
_entity_poly.pdbx_strand_id
1 'polypeptide(L)' 'MTQNEVFAVFERLNREGHASIDLDHACAEFAKWLAGAWDGLGERDVALLSSVGATLWREGYARRY' A
#
# COMPACT_ATOMS: atom_id res chain seq x y z
N MET A 1 8.06 -15.93 8.27
CA MET A 1 7.78 -14.75 7.43
C MET A 1 9.07 -13.97 7.25
N THR A 2 9.71 -14.15 6.10
CA THR A 2 10.91 -13.44 5.64
C THR A 2 10.54 -12.46 4.53
N GLN A 3 11.42 -11.51 4.21
CA GLN A 3 11.20 -10.56 3.11
C GLN A 3 10.91 -11.26 1.77
N ASN A 4 11.64 -12.34 1.47
CA ASN A 4 11.44 -13.10 0.23
C ASN A 4 10.09 -13.84 0.22
N GLU A 5 9.66 -14.37 1.38
CA GLU A 5 8.32 -14.97 1.50
C GLU A 5 7.22 -13.93 1.26
N VAL A 6 7.38 -12.70 1.76
CA VAL A 6 6.43 -11.60 1.53
C VAL A 6 6.38 -11.20 0.06
N PHE A 7 7.53 -11.11 -0.63
CA PHE A 7 7.55 -10.84 -2.06
C PHE A 7 6.86 -11.93 -2.88
N ALA A 8 7.04 -13.20 -2.52
CA ALA A 8 6.32 -14.30 -3.17
C ALA A 8 4.80 -14.18 -3.01
N VAL A 9 4.32 -13.66 -1.88
CA VAL A 9 2.89 -13.35 -1.68
C VAL A 9 2.43 -12.22 -2.60
N PHE A 10 3.21 -11.13 -2.73
CA PHE A 10 2.87 -10.04 -3.66
C PHE A 10 2.78 -10.51 -5.10
N GLU A 11 3.75 -11.32 -5.55
CA GLU A 11 3.77 -11.89 -6.89
C GLU A 11 2.55 -12.79 -7.13
N ARG A 12 2.21 -13.63 -6.14
CA ARG A 12 1.03 -14.49 -6.21
C ARG A 12 -0.27 -13.68 -6.32
N LEU A 13 -0.47 -12.67 -5.45
CA LEU A 13 -1.65 -11.81 -5.47
C LEU A 13 -1.78 -11.02 -6.78
N ASN A 14 -0.66 -10.58 -7.35
CA ASN A 14 -0.64 -9.93 -8.66
C ASN A 14 -1.09 -10.91 -9.76
N ARG A 15 -0.51 -12.11 -9.80
CA ARG A 15 -0.82 -13.15 -10.79
C ARG A 15 -2.26 -13.66 -10.71
N GLU A 16 -2.82 -13.73 -9.50
CA GLU A 16 -4.21 -14.16 -9.26
C GLU A 16 -5.25 -13.09 -9.64
N GLY A 17 -4.83 -11.90 -10.10
CA GLY A 17 -5.75 -10.83 -10.51
C GLY A 17 -6.40 -10.10 -9.34
N HIS A 18 -5.99 -10.37 -8.10
CA HIS A 18 -6.37 -9.58 -6.92
C HIS A 18 -5.73 -8.18 -6.92
N ALA A 19 -4.76 -7.94 -7.80
CA ALA A 19 -4.23 -6.60 -8.10
C ALA A 19 -5.06 -5.83 -9.15
N SER A 20 -6.24 -6.33 -9.56
CA SER A 20 -7.14 -5.64 -10.51
C SER A 20 -7.80 -4.37 -9.96
N ILE A 21 -7.49 -4.02 -8.70
CA ILE A 21 -7.90 -2.78 -8.08
C ILE A 21 -7.06 -1.65 -8.69
N ASP A 22 -7.74 -0.66 -9.28
CA ASP A 22 -7.14 0.62 -9.70
C ASP A 22 -6.21 1.17 -8.60
N LEU A 23 -5.02 1.64 -8.98
CA LEU A 23 -4.03 2.25 -8.07
C LEU A 23 -4.66 3.33 -7.18
N ASP A 24 -5.63 4.09 -7.69
CA ASP A 24 -6.33 5.12 -6.93
C ASP A 24 -7.20 4.51 -5.81
N HIS A 25 -7.87 3.40 -6.10
CA HIS A 25 -8.67 2.67 -5.12
C HIS A 25 -7.77 1.93 -4.12
N ALA A 26 -6.64 1.38 -4.55
CA ALA A 26 -5.64 0.82 -3.64
C ALA A 26 -5.07 1.88 -2.68
N CYS A 27 -4.79 3.09 -3.20
CA CYS A 27 -4.34 4.22 -2.38
C CYS A 27 -5.41 4.66 -1.37
N ALA A 28 -6.68 4.71 -1.77
CA ALA A 28 -7.79 5.10 -0.91
C ALA A 28 -8.03 4.08 0.23
N GLU A 29 -8.07 2.79 -0.09
CA GLU A 29 -8.23 1.73 0.92
C GLU A 29 -7.02 1.66 1.88
N PHE A 30 -5.80 1.86 1.36
CA PHE A 30 -4.60 1.97 2.22
C PHE A 30 -4.69 3.16 3.17
N ALA A 31 -5.09 4.34 2.69
CA ALA A 31 -5.24 5.53 3.52
C ALA A 31 -6.30 5.34 4.61
N LYS A 32 -7.44 4.72 4.25
CA LYS A 32 -8.52 4.39 5.20
C LYS A 32 -8.06 3.41 6.28
N TRP A 33 -7.33 2.36 5.91
CA TRP A 33 -6.74 1.42 6.88
C TRP A 33 -5.74 2.14 7.80
N LEU A 34 -4.83 2.93 7.22
CA LEU A 34 -3.79 3.64 7.96
C LEU A 34 -4.39 4.64 8.96
N ALA A 35 -5.47 5.34 8.59
CA ALA A 35 -6.19 6.24 9.49
C ALA A 35 -6.79 5.49 10.70
N GLY A 36 -7.33 4.28 10.49
CA GLY A 36 -7.87 3.45 11.58
C GLY A 36 -6.81 2.83 12.48
N ALA A 37 -5.59 2.62 11.96
CA ALA A 37 -4.46 2.07 12.72
C ALA A 37 -3.58 3.16 13.35
N TRP A 38 -3.77 4.43 12.99
CA TRP A 38 -2.82 5.53 13.24
C TRP A 38 -2.36 5.63 14.69
N ASP A 39 -3.31 5.62 15.64
CA ASP A 39 -3.04 5.78 17.07
C ASP A 39 -2.30 4.58 17.70
N GLY A 40 -2.30 3.42 17.03
CA GLY A 40 -1.63 2.21 17.49
C GLY A 40 -0.23 2.00 16.91
N LEU A 41 0.23 2.88 16.01
CA LEU A 41 1.50 2.75 15.31
C LEU A 41 2.58 3.59 15.99
N GLY A 42 3.80 3.05 16.06
CA GLY A 42 4.96 3.83 16.49
C GLY A 42 5.40 4.82 15.41
N GLU A 43 6.13 5.88 15.79
CA GLU A 43 6.57 6.93 14.86
C GLU A 43 7.32 6.39 13.63
N ARG A 44 8.14 5.35 13.81
CA ARG A 44 8.88 4.72 12.72
C ARG A 44 7.96 4.01 11.73
N ASP A 45 6.92 3.36 12.22
CA ASP A 45 5.94 2.65 11.40
C ASP A 45 5.06 3.65 10.65
N VAL A 46 4.63 4.72 11.33
CA VAL A 46 3.92 5.84 10.71
C VAL A 46 4.74 6.46 9.57
N ALA A 47 6.04 6.73 9.79
CA ALA A 47 6.91 7.29 8.76
C ALA A 47 7.06 6.34 7.55
N LEU A 48 7.27 5.05 7.79
CA LEU A 48 7.38 4.04 6.74
C LEU A 48 6.08 3.93 5.94
N LEU A 49 4.94 3.76 6.62
CA LEU A 49 3.63 3.59 5.98
C LEU A 49 3.18 4.85 5.24
N SER A 50 3.48 6.03 5.77
CA SER A 50 3.21 7.30 5.07
C SER A 50 4.03 7.43 3.79
N SER A 51 5.30 7.00 3.80
CA SER A 51 6.14 6.96 2.58
C SER A 51 5.59 5.99 1.53
N VAL A 52 5.05 4.85 1.94
CA VAL A 52 4.38 3.90 1.04
C VAL A 52 3.13 4.55 0.45
N GLY A 53 2.27 5.17 1.28
CA GLY A 53 1.07 5.89 0.83
C GLY A 53 1.38 7.02 -0.15
N ALA A 54 2.42 7.81 0.10
CA ALA A 54 2.87 8.87 -0.80
C ALA A 54 3.32 8.33 -2.18
N THR A 55 3.96 7.15 -2.19
CA THR A 55 4.37 6.49 -3.44
C THR A 55 3.15 5.99 -4.21
N LEU A 56 2.19 5.37 -3.53
CA LEU A 56 0.92 4.94 -4.15
C LEU A 56 0.15 6.12 -4.75
N TRP A 57 0.04 7.23 -4.01
CA TRP A 57 -0.59 8.45 -4.48
C TRP A 57 0.07 8.98 -5.75
N ARG A 58 1.41 9.04 -5.78
CA ARG A 58 2.15 9.49 -6.96
C ARG A 58 1.91 8.56 -8.15
N GLU A 59 2.03 7.25 -8.00
CA GLU A 59 1.91 6.33 -9.13
C GLU A 59 0.46 6.20 -9.64
N GLY A 60 -0.55 6.33 -8.79
CA GLY A 60 -1.97 6.33 -9.18
C GLY A 60 -2.41 7.65 -9.80
N TYR A 61 -2.30 8.74 -9.02
CA TYR A 61 -2.86 10.03 -9.40
C TYR A 61 -1.94 10.86 -10.29
N ALA A 62 -0.61 10.79 -10.12
CA ALA A 62 0.32 11.59 -10.95
C ALA A 62 0.54 10.99 -12.36
N ARG A 63 -0.06 9.83 -12.67
CA ARG A 63 -0.18 9.34 -14.05
C ARG A 63 -1.47 9.81 -14.74
N ARG A 64 -2.42 10.38 -14.01
CA ARG A 64 -3.69 10.91 -14.53
C ARG A 64 -3.66 12.43 -14.80
N TYR A 65 -2.68 13.16 -14.26
CA TYR A 65 -2.49 14.61 -14.41
C TYR A 65 -1.05 14.94 -14.79
#